data_AF-A0A958FF76-F1
#
_entry.id   AF-A0A958FF76-F1
#
_cell.length_a   1.000
_cell.length_b   1.000
_cell.length_c   1.000
_cell.angle_alpha   90.00
_cell.angle_beta   90.00
_cell.angle_gamma   90.00
#
_symmetry.space_group_name_H-M   'P 1'
#
loop_
_entity.id
_entity.type
_entity.pdbx_description
1 polymer ?
#
loop_
_entity_poly.entity_id
_entity_poly.type
_entity_poly.pdbx_seq_one_letter_code
_entity_poly.pdbx_strand_id
1 'polypeptide(L)'
;MSKQYVYFFGAGKADGRADMKNLLGGKGANLAEMVNLGLPVPAGFTISTEVCTYYYDHNNSYPAELEKQLLDALKKVETEMGAKFGDAENPLLVSVRSGARVSMPGMM
;
A
#
# COMPACT_ATOMS: atom_id res chain seq x y z
N MET A 1 -13.45 15.87 5.70
CA MET A 1 -12.55 15.21 4.73
C MET A 1 -12.43 13.75 5.14
N SER A 2 -12.52 12.79 4.21
CA SER A 2 -12.35 11.37 4.51
C SER A 2 -10.89 11.06 4.85
N LYS A 3 -10.65 10.19 5.84
CA LYS A 3 -9.30 9.80 6.28
C LYS A 3 -8.59 8.96 5.20
N GLN A 4 -7.31 9.22 4.96
CA GLN A 4 -6.50 8.47 4.00
C GLN A 4 -5.85 7.25 4.67
N TYR A 5 -6.15 6.07 4.13
CA TYR A 5 -5.65 4.78 4.62
C TYR A 5 -4.70 4.08 3.65
N VAL A 6 -4.76 4.41 2.36
CA VAL A 6 -3.95 3.78 1.30
C VAL A 6 -2.96 4.80 0.72
N TYR A 7 -1.70 4.38 0.60
CA TYR A 7 -0.57 5.23 0.18
C TYR A 7 0.11 4.60 -1.03
N PHE A 8 0.01 5.24 -2.20
CA PHE A 8 0.60 4.73 -3.44
C PHE A 8 2.11 5.01 -3.52
N PHE A 9 2.82 4.14 -4.24
CA PHE A 9 4.21 4.37 -4.66
C PHE A 9 4.41 3.79 -6.08
N GLY A 10 4.99 4.56 -6.98
CA GLY A 10 5.24 4.14 -8.37
C GLY A 10 5.51 5.34 -9.28
N ALA A 11 5.91 5.10 -10.53
CA ALA A 11 6.09 6.19 -11.52
C ALA A 11 7.04 7.32 -11.07
N GLY A 12 8.02 7.03 -10.20
CA GLY A 12 8.91 8.04 -9.63
C GLY A 12 8.28 8.96 -8.58
N LYS A 13 7.08 8.66 -8.08
CA LYS A 13 6.42 9.40 -7.00
C LYS A 13 5.75 8.48 -5.98
N ALA A 14 5.87 8.82 -4.70
CA ALA A 14 5.14 8.15 -3.63
C ALA A 14 4.36 9.12 -2.75
N ASP A 15 3.23 8.66 -2.22
CA ASP A 15 2.43 9.37 -1.21
C ASP A 15 3.09 9.32 0.19
N GLY A 16 4.01 8.37 0.39
CA GLY A 16 4.75 8.15 1.64
C GLY A 16 6.19 8.69 1.61
N ARG A 17 6.86 8.62 2.77
CA ARG A 17 8.28 9.00 2.97
C ARG A 17 8.91 8.18 4.10
N ALA A 18 10.24 8.16 4.17
CA ALA A 18 10.99 7.34 5.13
C ALA A 18 10.69 7.58 6.61
N ASP A 19 10.17 8.74 7.01
CA ASP A 19 9.82 9.07 8.39
C ASP A 19 8.39 8.63 8.79
N MET A 20 7.57 8.21 7.82
CA MET A 20 6.22 7.69 8.06
C MET A 20 6.21 6.22 8.51
N LYS A 21 7.30 5.71 9.10
CA LYS A 21 7.44 4.30 9.56
C LYS A 21 6.35 3.86 10.53
N ASN A 22 5.84 4.79 11.35
CA ASN A 22 4.77 4.48 12.28
C ASN A 22 3.44 4.20 11.57
N LEU A 23 3.21 4.88 10.44
CA LEU A 23 1.98 4.80 9.67
C LEU A 23 2.02 3.74 8.57
N LEU A 24 3.17 3.58 7.89
CA LEU A 24 3.34 2.70 6.72
C LEU A 24 4.13 1.42 7.04
N GLY A 25 4.60 1.29 8.29
CA GLY A 25 5.59 0.28 8.64
C GLY A 25 6.97 0.56 8.03
N GLY A 26 7.97 -0.21 8.43
CA GLY A 26 9.34 -0.05 7.93
C GLY A 26 9.48 -0.33 6.44
N LYS A 27 8.78 -1.35 5.93
CA LYS A 27 8.82 -1.72 4.50
C LYS A 27 8.11 -0.70 3.61
N GLY A 28 6.89 -0.31 3.97
CA GLY A 28 6.11 0.66 3.19
C GLY A 28 6.79 2.03 3.13
N ALA A 29 7.32 2.52 4.26
CA ALA A 29 8.07 3.77 4.31
C ALA A 29 9.35 3.72 3.45
N ASN A 30 10.09 2.60 3.47
CA ASN A 30 11.28 2.45 2.65
C ASN A 30 10.96 2.30 1.16
N LEU A 31 9.89 1.60 0.77
CA LEU A 31 9.47 1.51 -0.64
C LEU A 31 9.10 2.89 -1.20
N ALA A 32 8.37 3.69 -0.41
CA ALA A 32 8.05 5.06 -0.78
C ALA A 32 9.31 5.91 -0.94
N GLU A 33 10.28 5.78 0.00
CA GLU A 33 11.55 6.49 -0.09
C GLU A 33 12.35 6.09 -1.34
N MET A 34 12.45 4.79 -1.63
CA MET A 34 13.15 4.30 -2.82
C MET A 34 12.56 4.89 -4.11
N VAL A 35 11.23 4.97 -4.21
CA VAL A 35 10.54 5.61 -5.34
C VAL A 35 10.86 7.11 -5.41
N ASN A 36 10.80 7.83 -4.29
CA ASN A 36 11.11 9.26 -4.25
C ASN A 36 12.58 9.56 -4.59
N LEU A 37 13.49 8.62 -4.33
CA LEU A 37 14.90 8.68 -4.74
C LEU A 37 15.12 8.33 -6.23
N GLY A 38 14.06 8.00 -6.97
CA GLY A 38 14.13 7.65 -8.38
C GLY A 38 14.62 6.22 -8.66
N LEU A 39 14.63 5.34 -7.66
CA LEU A 39 14.97 3.94 -7.87
C LEU A 39 13.84 3.21 -8.59
N PRO A 40 14.16 2.24 -9.48
CA PRO A 40 13.15 1.49 -10.23
C PRO A 40 12.46 0.48 -9.31
N VAL A 41 11.40 0.92 -8.62
CA VAL A 41 10.53 0.09 -7.78
C VAL A 41 9.22 -0.15 -8.53
N PRO A 42 8.75 -1.41 -8.66
CA PRO A 42 7.44 -1.70 -9.23
C PRO A 42 6.32 -0.96 -8.51
N ALA A 43 5.31 -0.50 -9.25
CA ALA A 43 4.20 0.25 -8.67
C ALA A 43 3.41 -0.60 -7.68
N GLY A 44 2.94 0.03 -6.61
CA GLY A 44 2.19 -0.61 -5.54
C GLY A 44 1.59 0.40 -4.58
N PHE A 45 1.06 -0.10 -3.47
CA PHE A 45 0.54 0.75 -2.41
C PHE A 45 0.71 0.08 -1.04
N THR A 46 0.72 0.91 0.00
CA THR A 46 0.74 0.48 1.40
C THR A 46 -0.59 0.81 2.06
N ILE A 47 -1.17 -0.16 2.75
CA ILE A 47 -2.29 0.05 3.66
C ILE A 47 -1.71 0.44 5.02
N SER A 48 -2.14 1.58 5.55
CA SER A 48 -1.61 2.11 6.82
C SER A 48 -1.87 1.18 8.01
N THR A 49 -1.00 1.27 9.01
CA THR A 49 -1.13 0.57 10.30
C THR A 49 -2.43 0.92 11.03
N GLU A 50 -2.99 2.11 10.78
CA GLU A 50 -4.27 2.54 11.36
C GLU A 50 -5.44 1.67 10.93
N VAL A 51 -5.40 1.06 9.73
CA VAL A 51 -6.43 0.10 9.30
C VAL A 51 -6.36 -1.17 10.14
N CYS A 52 -5.16 -1.61 10.51
CA CYS A 52 -4.98 -2.77 11.39
C CYS A 52 -5.54 -2.47 12.78
N THR A 53 -5.25 -1.29 13.34
CA THR A 53 -5.86 -0.84 14.60
C THR A 53 -7.38 -0.79 14.50
N TYR A 54 -7.93 -0.16 13.45
CA TYR A 54 -9.37 -0.10 13.24
C TYR A 54 -9.99 -1.49 13.19
N TYR A 55 -9.37 -2.42 12.46
CA TYR A 55 -9.85 -3.78 12.31
C TYR A 55 -10.04 -4.48 13.66
N TYR A 56 -9.04 -4.41 14.54
CA TYR A 56 -9.16 -5.02 15.87
C TYR A 56 -10.14 -4.26 16.79
N ASP A 57 -10.19 -2.94 16.70
CA ASP A 57 -11.09 -2.12 17.53
C ASP A 57 -12.57 -2.22 17.10
N HIS A 58 -12.84 -2.66 15.86
CA HIS A 58 -14.18 -2.69 15.26
C HIS A 58 -14.63 -4.12 14.91
N ASN A 59 -14.35 -5.10 15.76
CA ASN A 59 -14.80 -6.49 15.60
C ASN A 59 -14.43 -7.08 14.24
N ASN A 60 -13.18 -6.90 13.81
CA ASN A 60 -12.66 -7.43 12.55
C ASN A 60 -13.38 -6.87 11.30
N SER A 61 -13.86 -5.62 11.38
CA SER A 61 -14.45 -4.88 10.26
C SER A 61 -13.51 -3.81 9.72
N TYR A 62 -13.76 -3.33 8.51
CA TYR A 62 -12.93 -2.31 7.86
C TYR A 62 -13.62 -0.95 7.83
N PRO A 63 -12.86 0.17 7.77
CA PRO A 63 -13.43 1.48 7.53
C PRO A 63 -14.19 1.50 6.20
N ALA A 64 -15.35 2.15 6.15
CA ALA A 64 -16.21 2.19 4.96
C ALA A 64 -15.50 2.79 3.73
N GLU A 65 -14.54 3.69 3.94
CA GLU A 65 -13.80 4.36 2.88
C GLU A 65 -12.63 3.53 2.32
N LEU A 66 -12.24 2.44 2.99
CA LEU A 66 -11.05 1.66 2.64
C LEU A 66 -11.18 1.01 1.26
N GLU A 67 -12.32 0.38 0.98
CA GLU A 67 -12.54 -0.36 -0.27
C GLU A 67 -12.37 0.56 -1.49
N LYS A 68 -12.98 1.74 -1.45
CA LYS A 68 -12.83 2.73 -2.53
C LYS A 68 -11.37 3.13 -2.73
N GLN A 69 -10.64 3.41 -1.65
CA GLN A 69 -9.23 3.80 -1.73
C GLN A 69 -8.33 2.68 -2.28
N LEU A 70 -8.63 1.42 -1.94
CA LEU A 70 -7.92 0.26 -2.48
C LEU A 70 -8.15 0.12 -3.98
N LEU A 71 -9.40 0.23 -4.44
CA LEU A 71 -9.73 0.14 -5.86
C LEU A 71 -9.10 1.29 -6.66
N ASP A 72 -9.10 2.51 -6.10
CA ASP A 72 -8.46 3.67 -6.73
C ASP A 72 -6.94 3.50 -6.81
N ALA A 73 -6.29 2.94 -5.77
CA ALA A 73 -4.86 2.65 -5.79
C ALA A 73 -4.51 1.50 -6.75
N LEU A 74 -5.32 0.44 -6.80
CA LEU A 74 -5.13 -0.68 -7.71
C LEU A 74 -5.20 -0.22 -9.17
N LYS A 75 -6.15 0.65 -9.54
CA LYS A 75 -6.22 1.25 -10.88
C LYS A 75 -4.97 2.02 -11.26
N LYS A 76 -4.36 2.74 -10.30
CA LYS A 76 -3.06 3.41 -10.54
C LYS A 76 -1.96 2.39 -10.81
N VAL A 77 -1.91 1.29 -10.04
CA VAL A 77 -0.94 0.20 -10.30
C VAL A 77 -1.16 -0.40 -11.69
N GLU A 78 -2.41 -0.70 -12.06
CA GLU A 78 -2.73 -1.23 -13.40
C GLU A 78 -2.25 -0.30 -14.52
N THR A 79 -2.46 1.01 -14.34
CA THR A 79 -2.03 2.03 -15.31
C THR A 79 -0.50 2.05 -15.44
N GLU A 80 0.22 2.08 -14.33
CA GLU A 80 1.70 2.15 -14.34
C GLU A 80 2.35 0.85 -14.82
N MET A 81 1.73 -0.30 -14.52
CA MET A 81 2.25 -1.61 -14.91
C MET A 81 1.81 -2.03 -16.31
N GLY A 82 0.82 -1.34 -16.91
CA GLY A 82 0.26 -1.68 -18.22
C GLY A 82 -0.43 -3.05 -18.25
N ALA A 83 -0.93 -3.52 -17.10
CA ALA A 83 -1.58 -4.82 -16.93
C ALA A 83 -2.81 -4.67 -16.03
N LYS A 84 -3.77 -5.61 -16.09
CA LYS A 84 -5.05 -5.48 -15.38
C LYS A 84 -5.28 -6.63 -14.40
N PHE A 85 -5.74 -6.31 -13.20
CA PHE A 85 -5.99 -7.30 -12.16
C PHE A 85 -7.21 -8.15 -12.53
N GLY A 86 -7.01 -9.47 -12.58
CA GLY A 86 -8.04 -10.44 -12.99
C GLY A 86 -8.24 -10.54 -14.51
N ASP A 87 -7.40 -9.90 -15.33
CA ASP A 87 -7.45 -10.06 -16.78
C ASP A 87 -6.80 -11.39 -17.21
N ALA A 88 -7.42 -12.11 -18.16
CA ALA A 88 -6.95 -13.42 -18.59
C ALA A 88 -5.84 -13.35 -19.65
N GLU A 89 -5.78 -12.25 -20.42
CA GLU A 89 -4.84 -12.06 -21.53
C GLU A 89 -3.58 -11.33 -21.06
N ASN A 90 -3.72 -10.32 -20.19
CA ASN A 90 -2.61 -9.55 -19.63
C ASN A 90 -2.77 -9.33 -18.10
N PRO A 91 -2.57 -10.39 -17.29
CA PRO A 91 -2.84 -10.38 -15.86
C PRO A 91 -1.84 -9.51 -15.09
N LEU A 92 -2.36 -8.61 -14.24
CA LEU A 92 -1.59 -8.00 -13.16
C LEU A 92 -1.56 -8.96 -11.96
N LEU A 93 -0.37 -9.44 -11.61
CA LEU A 93 -0.13 -10.21 -10.39
C LEU A 93 0.44 -9.31 -9.30
N VAL A 94 -0.01 -9.51 -8.07
CA VAL A 94 0.41 -8.72 -6.91
C VAL A 94 1.05 -9.59 -5.84
N SER A 95 2.02 -9.02 -5.13
CA SER A 95 2.58 -9.62 -3.91
C SER A 95 2.05 -8.88 -2.70
N VAL A 96 1.49 -9.62 -1.73
CA VAL A 96 1.01 -9.05 -0.46
C VAL A 96 2.03 -9.36 0.63
N ARG A 97 2.53 -8.31 1.31
CA ARG A 97 3.60 -8.44 2.31
C ARG A 97 3.24 -7.67 3.56
N SER A 98 3.30 -8.34 4.72
CA SER A 98 3.16 -7.69 6.02
C SER A 98 4.34 -6.73 6.30
N GLY A 99 4.07 -5.65 7.03
CA GLY A 99 5.05 -4.66 7.42
C GLY A 99 4.61 -3.86 8.65
N ALA A 100 5.20 -4.14 9.80
CA ALA A 100 5.01 -3.35 11.01
C ALA A 100 6.05 -2.23 11.15
N ARG A 101 5.83 -1.35 12.13
CA ARG A 101 6.78 -0.31 12.54
C ARG A 101 8.17 -0.85 12.88
N VAL A 102 8.20 -2.00 13.55
CA VAL A 102 9.41 -2.73 13.94
C VAL A 102 9.36 -4.13 13.34
N SER A 103 10.53 -4.71 13.06
CA SER A 103 10.61 -6.07 12.54
C SER A 103 10.09 -7.05 13.58
N MET A 104 9.02 -7.77 13.26
CA MET A 104 8.46 -8.82 14.12
C MET A 104 8.53 -10.16 13.38
N PRO A 105 9.28 -11.16 13.89
CA PRO A 105 9.21 -12.51 13.35
C PRO A 105 7.82 -13.12 13.63
N GLY A 106 7.25 -13.83 12.66
CA GLY A 106 5.93 -14.47 12.77
C GLY A 106 4.76 -13.68 12.17
N MET A 107 4.99 -12.52 11.55
CA MET A 107 3.93 -11.75 10.90
C MET A 107 3.49 -12.30 9.54
N MET A 108 2.27 -12.82 9.50
CA MET A 108 1.30 -12.67 8.41
C MET A 108 -0.07 -12.55 9.07
#